data_AF-A0A9Q0IV68-F1
#
_entry.id   AF-A0A9Q0IV68-F1
#
_cell.length_a   1.000
_cell.length_b   1.000
_cell.length_c   1.000
_cell.angle_alpha   90.00
_cell.angle_beta   90.00
_cell.angle_gamma   90.00
#
_symmetry.space_group_name_H-M   'P 1'
#
loop_
_entity.id
_entity.type
_entity.pdbx_description
1 polymer ?
#
loop_
_entity_poly.entity_id
_entity_poly.type
_entity_poly.pdbx_seq_one_letter_code
_entity_poly.pdbx_strand_id
1 'polypeptide(L)'
;MILGDLGAEIIKVERPGCGDDTRAWGPPFLAAVCDVLVENYLPGKLHQMGLGYEHLQAANPELVYCSISGAASSLLSPLLTLSFSTANQRVRLKARGGEPVRPGVAMTDLATGLYAHGAIMAALLQRQKTGRGVHIDCNLLHIASNYLNGGKEAQRWGTAHESIVPYQGFRTKNGFLVVAAGNDKQFAKVCQVLGLTYLAEDSNYKTNTLRVKHRTPLLQALSQRYT
;
A
#
# COMPACT_ATOMS: atom_id res chain seq x y z
N MET A 1 2.16 -5.55 -16.20
CA MET A 1 2.10 -4.19 -16.79
C MET A 1 3.44 -3.50 -16.60
N ILE A 2 3.83 -3.10 -15.38
CA ILE A 2 5.10 -2.39 -15.13
C ILE A 2 6.32 -3.06 -15.77
N LEU A 3 6.51 -4.38 -15.62
CA LEU A 3 7.63 -5.09 -16.26
C LEU A 3 7.62 -4.97 -17.80
N GLY A 4 6.43 -5.02 -18.42
CA GLY A 4 6.27 -4.85 -19.86
C GLY A 4 6.57 -3.42 -20.32
N ASP A 5 6.14 -2.42 -19.55
CA ASP A 5 6.47 -1.01 -19.81
C ASP A 5 7.98 -0.76 -19.72
N LEU A 6 8.70 -1.56 -18.92
CA LEU A 6 10.17 -1.56 -18.80
C LEU A 6 10.87 -2.44 -19.86
N GLY A 7 10.13 -2.98 -20.83
CA GLY A 7 10.67 -3.70 -21.98
C GLY A 7 10.71 -5.23 -21.85
N ALA A 8 10.13 -5.81 -20.79
CA ALA A 8 9.99 -7.27 -20.71
C ALA A 8 8.92 -7.78 -21.70
N GLU A 9 9.19 -8.91 -22.34
CA GLU A 9 8.15 -9.64 -23.04
C GLU A 9 7.20 -10.29 -22.02
N ILE A 10 5.91 -9.95 -22.08
CA ILE A 10 4.90 -10.44 -21.13
C ILE A 10 3.98 -11.42 -21.82
N ILE A 11 4.08 -12.69 -21.43
CA ILE A 11 3.19 -13.76 -21.88
C ILE A 11 2.24 -14.10 -20.74
N LYS A 12 0.96 -13.80 -20.94
CA LYS A 12 -0.11 -14.11 -19.98
C LYS A 12 -0.70 -15.49 -20.28
N VAL A 13 -0.75 -16.37 -19.29
CA VAL A 13 -1.29 -17.74 -19.41
C VAL A 13 -2.59 -17.85 -18.62
N GLU A 14 -3.66 -18.37 -19.24
CA GLU A 14 -5.03 -18.32 -18.70
C GLU A 14 -5.70 -19.72 -18.68
N ARG A 15 -7.02 -19.87 -18.43
CA ARG A 15 -7.76 -21.16 -18.55
C ARG A 15 -8.51 -21.29 -19.88
N PRO A 16 -8.68 -22.49 -20.46
CA PRO A 16 -9.29 -22.63 -21.77
C PRO A 16 -10.81 -22.52 -21.63
N GLY A 17 -11.48 -21.86 -22.58
CA GLY A 17 -12.93 -21.64 -22.55
C GLY A 17 -13.43 -20.50 -21.66
N CYS A 18 -12.68 -20.12 -20.62
CA CYS A 18 -13.04 -19.01 -19.71
C CYS A 18 -12.07 -17.81 -19.80
N GLY A 19 -10.79 -18.03 -20.14
CA GLY A 19 -9.72 -17.03 -20.03
C GLY A 19 -9.44 -16.59 -18.57
N ASP A 20 -8.74 -15.48 -18.41
CA ASP A 20 -9.21 -14.34 -17.60
C ASP A 20 -10.46 -13.81 -18.33
N ASP A 21 -11.29 -12.97 -17.71
CA ASP A 21 -12.37 -12.26 -18.42
C ASP A 21 -11.84 -11.49 -19.66
N THR A 22 -10.51 -11.39 -19.85
CA THR A 22 -9.81 -10.89 -21.03
C THR A 22 -8.64 -11.77 -21.55
N ARG A 23 -8.99 -12.97 -22.06
CA ARG A 23 -8.55 -13.62 -23.34
C ARG A 23 -7.07 -14.01 -23.62
N ALA A 24 -6.84 -15.33 -23.51
CA ALA A 24 -6.16 -16.30 -24.42
C ALA A 24 -4.70 -16.75 -24.15
N TRP A 25 -4.44 -18.04 -24.42
CA TRP A 25 -3.47 -18.99 -23.83
C TRP A 25 -1.98 -18.96 -24.26
N GLY A 26 -1.12 -19.58 -23.41
CA GLY A 26 0.19 -20.17 -23.77
C GLY A 26 0.56 -21.41 -22.90
N PRO A 27 1.38 -22.39 -23.37
CA PRO A 27 1.52 -23.74 -22.79
C PRO A 27 2.71 -23.91 -21.78
N PRO A 28 2.80 -25.02 -21.02
CA PRO A 28 3.74 -25.21 -19.89
C PRO A 28 5.24 -25.23 -20.23
N PHE A 29 5.64 -25.25 -21.51
CA PHE A 29 7.04 -25.11 -21.91
C PHE A 29 7.60 -23.69 -21.65
N LEU A 30 6.72 -22.70 -21.45
CA LEU A 30 7.14 -21.33 -21.20
C LEU A 30 8.01 -21.24 -19.93
N ALA A 31 7.69 -21.94 -18.85
CA ALA A 31 8.49 -21.87 -17.62
C ALA A 31 9.96 -22.28 -17.81
N ALA A 32 10.27 -23.14 -18.80
CA ALA A 32 11.64 -23.53 -19.11
C ALA A 32 12.43 -22.44 -19.85
N VAL A 33 11.75 -21.47 -20.45
CA VAL A 33 12.34 -20.37 -21.24
C VAL A 33 12.03 -18.98 -20.66
N CYS A 34 11.20 -18.88 -19.62
CA CYS A 34 10.88 -17.64 -18.93
C CYS A 34 11.95 -17.28 -17.89
N ASP A 35 12.23 -15.99 -17.76
CA ASP A 35 13.01 -15.46 -16.64
C ASP A 35 12.21 -15.37 -15.35
N VAL A 36 10.93 -15.03 -15.47
CA VAL A 36 10.03 -14.76 -14.35
C VAL A 36 8.68 -15.41 -14.58
N LEU A 37 8.18 -16.11 -13.56
CA LEU A 37 6.78 -16.55 -13.49
C LEU A 37 6.09 -15.79 -12.36
N VAL A 38 4.94 -15.19 -12.64
CA VAL A 38 4.12 -14.52 -11.63
C VAL A 38 2.75 -15.18 -11.58
N GLU A 39 2.29 -15.50 -10.38
CA GLU A 39 1.01 -16.17 -10.15
C GLU A 39 0.31 -15.65 -8.89
N ASN A 40 -1.02 -15.68 -8.91
CA ASN A 40 -1.86 -15.26 -7.78
C ASN A 40 -2.97 -16.28 -7.46
N TYR A 41 -2.70 -17.58 -7.66
CA TYR A 41 -3.64 -18.64 -7.33
C TYR A 41 -3.75 -18.81 -5.81
N LEU A 42 -4.77 -19.57 -5.38
CA LEU A 42 -4.82 -20.01 -3.99
C LEU A 42 -3.55 -20.81 -3.64
N PRO A 43 -2.96 -20.60 -2.44
CA PRO A 43 -1.78 -21.34 -2.03
C PRO A 43 -1.91 -22.85 -2.22
N GLY A 44 -0.88 -23.46 -2.80
CA GLY A 44 -0.86 -24.90 -3.09
C GLY A 44 -1.59 -25.33 -4.37
N LYS A 45 -2.39 -24.46 -5.02
CA LYS A 45 -3.12 -24.85 -6.23
C LYS A 45 -2.20 -25.19 -7.40
N LEU A 46 -1.19 -24.36 -7.68
CA LEU A 46 -0.22 -24.66 -8.74
C LEU A 46 0.68 -25.84 -8.38
N HIS A 47 0.99 -26.04 -7.11
CA HIS A 47 1.69 -27.24 -6.63
C HIS A 47 0.91 -28.53 -6.98
N GLN A 48 -0.40 -28.57 -6.71
CA GLN A 48 -1.27 -29.70 -7.10
C GLN A 48 -1.34 -29.93 -8.61
N MET A 49 -1.05 -28.90 -9.40
CA MET A 49 -1.04 -28.97 -10.87
C MET A 49 0.35 -29.31 -11.44
N GLY A 50 1.35 -29.57 -10.59
CA GLY A 50 2.74 -29.81 -11.01
C GLY A 50 3.47 -28.56 -11.50
N LEU A 51 2.93 -27.38 -11.21
CA LEU A 51 3.46 -26.07 -11.61
C LEU A 51 3.97 -25.26 -10.41
N GLY A 52 4.16 -25.90 -9.25
CA GLY A 52 4.74 -25.26 -8.07
C GLY A 52 6.23 -24.99 -8.24
N TYR A 53 6.77 -24.09 -7.42
CA TYR A 53 8.19 -23.68 -7.49
C TYR A 53 9.16 -24.86 -7.53
N GLU A 54 9.02 -25.85 -6.64
CA GLU A 54 9.91 -27.01 -6.59
C GLU A 54 9.92 -27.83 -7.89
N HIS A 55 8.76 -27.93 -8.56
CA HIS A 55 8.64 -28.63 -9.84
C HIS A 55 9.31 -27.86 -10.97
N LEU A 56 9.11 -26.53 -11.01
CA LEU A 56 9.62 -25.69 -12.08
C LEU A 56 11.11 -25.35 -11.91
N GLN A 57 11.60 -25.25 -10.67
CA GLN A 57 13.01 -25.03 -10.37
C GLN A 57 13.89 -26.17 -10.90
N ALA A 58 13.39 -27.42 -10.84
CA ALA A 58 14.10 -28.56 -11.42
C ALA A 58 14.28 -28.45 -12.95
N ALA A 59 13.30 -27.85 -13.64
CA ALA A 59 13.34 -27.62 -15.08
C ALA A 59 14.10 -26.33 -15.47
N ASN A 60 14.06 -25.31 -14.61
CA ASN A 60 14.71 -24.02 -14.81
C ASN A 60 15.26 -23.47 -13.47
N PRO A 61 16.53 -23.77 -13.12
CA PRO A 61 17.16 -23.30 -11.88
C PRO A 61 17.34 -21.77 -11.80
N GLU A 62 17.21 -21.07 -12.93
CA GLU A 62 17.33 -19.62 -13.06
C GLU A 62 15.99 -18.88 -12.93
N LEU A 63 14.87 -19.62 -12.80
CA LEU A 63 13.53 -19.06 -12.73
C LEU A 63 13.33 -18.21 -11.46
N VAL A 64 12.93 -16.96 -11.63
CA VAL A 64 12.34 -16.16 -10.55
C VAL A 64 10.85 -16.47 -10.49
N TYR A 65 10.40 -17.15 -9.44
CA TYR A 65 9.00 -17.48 -9.25
C TYR A 65 8.40 -16.51 -8.23
N CYS A 66 7.34 -15.78 -8.58
CA CYS A 66 6.65 -14.86 -7.70
C CYS A 66 5.21 -15.29 -7.46
N SER A 67 4.91 -15.67 -6.22
CA SER A 67 3.55 -15.91 -5.72
C SER A 67 3.00 -14.64 -5.08
N ILE A 68 1.79 -14.25 -5.45
CA ILE A 68 1.04 -13.17 -4.80
C ILE A 68 -0.17 -13.79 -4.12
N SER A 69 -0.14 -13.80 -2.78
CA SER A 69 -1.15 -14.47 -1.98
C SER A 69 -1.91 -13.48 -1.09
N GLY A 70 -3.23 -13.69 -1.00
CA GLY A 70 -4.08 -12.90 -0.10
C GLY A 70 -3.91 -13.25 1.38
N ALA A 71 -3.39 -14.45 1.65
CA ALA A 71 -3.08 -14.96 2.97
C ALA A 71 -1.58 -15.22 3.07
N ALA A 72 -0.93 -14.80 4.15
CA ALA A 72 0.40 -15.31 4.46
C ALA A 72 0.31 -16.84 4.48
N SER A 73 1.07 -17.50 3.60
CA SER A 73 1.15 -18.95 3.55
C SER A 73 1.35 -19.49 4.98
N SER A 74 0.49 -20.45 5.37
CA SER A 74 0.49 -21.26 6.60
C SER A 74 -0.14 -20.77 7.92
N LEU A 75 -0.53 -19.50 8.13
CA LEU A 75 -0.97 -19.08 9.48
C LEU A 75 -2.45 -18.69 9.65
N LEU A 76 -3.17 -18.34 8.57
CA LEU A 76 -4.57 -17.90 8.64
C LEU A 76 -5.35 -18.35 7.38
N SER A 77 -6.65 -18.61 7.54
CA SER A 77 -7.50 -18.99 6.40
C SER A 77 -7.68 -17.81 5.42
N PRO A 78 -7.87 -18.07 4.10
CA PRO A 78 -8.01 -17.01 3.09
C PRO A 78 -9.11 -15.99 3.38
N LEU A 79 -10.24 -16.45 3.96
CA LEU A 79 -11.35 -15.59 4.37
C LEU A 79 -11.00 -14.69 5.56
N LEU A 80 -10.21 -15.20 6.50
CA LEU A 80 -9.71 -14.41 7.63
C LEU A 80 -8.69 -13.38 7.15
N THR A 81 -7.78 -13.71 6.24
CA THR A 81 -6.77 -12.72 5.79
C THR A 81 -7.35 -11.62 4.90
N LEU A 82 -8.34 -11.92 4.06
CA LEU A 82 -9.08 -10.87 3.35
C LEU A 82 -9.82 -9.96 4.34
N SER A 83 -10.36 -10.52 5.42
CA SER A 83 -10.98 -9.76 6.50
C SER A 83 -9.97 -8.92 7.29
N PHE A 84 -8.76 -9.42 7.55
CA PHE A 84 -7.69 -8.67 8.25
C PHE A 84 -7.05 -7.57 7.40
N SER A 85 -6.77 -7.82 6.12
CA SER A 85 -6.23 -6.81 5.19
C SER A 85 -7.26 -5.71 4.94
N THR A 86 -8.53 -6.08 4.75
CA THR A 86 -9.61 -5.09 4.65
C THR A 86 -9.86 -4.40 5.99
N ALA A 87 -9.78 -5.07 7.15
CA ALA A 87 -9.92 -4.42 8.45
C ALA A 87 -8.81 -3.37 8.69
N ASN A 88 -7.54 -3.70 8.40
CA ASN A 88 -6.42 -2.77 8.58
C ASN A 88 -6.52 -1.51 7.69
N GLN A 89 -7.09 -1.64 6.48
CA GLN A 89 -7.32 -0.50 5.58
C GLN A 89 -8.62 0.26 5.86
N ARG A 90 -9.68 -0.42 6.29
CA ARG A 90 -11.01 0.18 6.58
C ARG A 90 -10.99 1.08 7.81
N VAL A 91 -10.09 0.82 8.76
CA VAL A 91 -10.10 1.46 10.07
C VAL A 91 -9.63 2.92 10.05
N ARG A 92 -9.13 3.48 8.94
CA ARG A 92 -8.32 4.72 9.01
C ARG A 92 -8.86 5.95 8.29
N LEU A 93 -9.78 5.80 7.33
CA LEU A 93 -10.11 6.86 6.37
C LEU A 93 -11.25 7.81 6.78
N LYS A 94 -12.00 7.52 7.85
CA LYS A 94 -12.99 8.45 8.42
C LYS A 94 -12.49 9.16 9.67
N ALA A 95 -13.15 10.27 10.00
CA ALA A 95 -12.94 11.03 11.23
C ALA A 95 -13.15 10.15 12.49
N ARG A 96 -12.57 10.57 13.62
CA ARG A 96 -12.77 9.92 14.93
C ARG A 96 -14.27 9.73 15.20
N GLY A 97 -14.65 8.52 15.60
CA GLY A 97 -16.05 8.16 15.89
C GLY A 97 -16.92 7.80 14.67
N GLY A 98 -16.44 8.02 13.44
CA GLY A 98 -17.15 7.56 12.24
C GLY A 98 -17.00 6.06 11.98
N GLU A 99 -17.95 5.50 11.22
CA GLU A 99 -17.87 4.12 10.74
C GLU A 99 -16.62 3.89 9.86
N PRO A 100 -16.00 2.70 9.89
CA PRO A 100 -14.89 2.35 9.01
C PRO A 100 -15.27 2.46 7.53
N VAL A 101 -14.39 3.06 6.71
CA VAL A 101 -14.58 3.18 5.26
C VAL A 101 -13.34 2.68 4.51
N ARG A 102 -13.53 2.07 3.34
CA ARG A 102 -12.44 1.57 2.48
C ARG A 102 -11.99 2.67 1.51
N PRO A 103 -10.70 2.74 1.11
CA PRO A 103 -10.31 3.61 0.01
C PRO A 103 -11.11 3.26 -1.26
N GLY A 104 -11.38 4.25 -2.11
CA GLY A 104 -12.12 4.05 -3.37
C GLY A 104 -11.38 3.23 -4.44
N VAL A 105 -10.15 2.82 -4.14
CA VAL A 105 -9.30 2.00 -5.00
C VAL A 105 -8.72 0.83 -4.21
N ALA A 106 -8.28 -0.21 -4.92
CA ALA A 106 -7.70 -1.40 -4.32
C ALA A 106 -6.24 -1.17 -3.84
N MET A 107 -6.08 -0.38 -2.78
CA MET A 107 -4.76 -0.01 -2.25
C MET A 107 -3.88 -1.20 -1.88
N THR A 108 -4.45 -2.29 -1.36
CA THR A 108 -3.68 -3.52 -1.06
C THR A 108 -3.08 -4.10 -2.32
N ASP A 109 -3.90 -4.23 -3.36
CA ASP A 109 -3.52 -4.90 -4.60
C ASP A 109 -2.47 -4.07 -5.34
N LEU A 110 -2.63 -2.73 -5.34
CA LEU A 110 -1.64 -1.81 -5.89
C LEU A 110 -0.31 -1.87 -5.14
N ALA A 111 -0.34 -1.83 -3.80
CA ALA A 111 0.87 -1.89 -2.99
C ALA A 111 1.60 -3.22 -3.19
N THR A 112 0.89 -4.35 -3.13
CA THR A 112 1.49 -5.67 -3.33
C THR A 112 2.03 -5.85 -4.74
N GLY A 113 1.36 -5.33 -5.77
CA GLY A 113 1.92 -5.31 -7.13
C GLY A 113 3.24 -4.54 -7.22
N LEU A 114 3.35 -3.39 -6.54
CA LEU A 114 4.58 -2.59 -6.49
C LEU A 114 5.71 -3.29 -5.72
N TYR A 115 5.41 -3.92 -4.58
CA TYR A 115 6.39 -4.69 -3.81
C TYR A 115 6.85 -5.93 -4.56
N ALA A 116 5.94 -6.67 -5.20
CA ALA A 116 6.27 -7.82 -6.04
C ALA A 116 7.19 -7.42 -7.19
N HIS A 117 6.87 -6.31 -7.87
CA HIS A 117 7.75 -5.74 -8.89
C HIS A 117 9.16 -5.44 -8.35
N GLY A 118 9.28 -4.75 -7.22
CA GLY A 118 10.57 -4.46 -6.60
C GLY A 118 11.36 -5.72 -6.22
N ALA A 119 10.68 -6.73 -5.67
CA ALA A 119 11.29 -8.01 -5.32
C ALA A 119 11.76 -8.79 -6.55
N ILE A 120 10.98 -8.81 -7.64
CA ILE A 120 11.37 -9.43 -8.91
C ILE A 120 12.62 -8.76 -9.47
N MET A 121 12.68 -7.43 -9.49
CA MET A 121 13.86 -6.69 -9.96
C MET A 121 15.10 -7.01 -9.12
N ALA A 122 14.96 -7.07 -7.79
CA ALA A 122 16.06 -7.44 -6.90
C ALA A 122 16.52 -8.89 -7.13
N ALA A 123 15.59 -9.82 -7.34
CA ALA A 123 15.89 -11.21 -7.64
C ALA A 123 16.62 -11.38 -8.98
N LEU A 124 16.20 -10.65 -10.03
CA LEU A 124 16.89 -10.64 -11.32
C LEU A 124 18.33 -10.12 -11.20
N LEU A 125 18.56 -9.06 -10.42
CA LEU A 125 19.90 -8.54 -10.13
C LEU A 125 20.75 -9.53 -9.34
N GLN A 126 20.17 -10.21 -8.34
CA GLN A 126 20.86 -11.27 -7.61
C GLN A 126 21.25 -12.42 -8.55
N ARG A 127 20.33 -12.85 -9.42
CA ARG A 127 20.54 -13.93 -10.38
C ARG A 127 21.74 -13.68 -11.28
N GLN A 128 22.01 -12.43 -11.67
CA GLN A 128 23.23 -12.09 -12.44
C GLN A 128 24.54 -12.43 -11.71
N LYS A 129 24.52 -12.47 -10.38
CA LYS A 129 25.70 -12.82 -9.56
C LYS A 129 25.75 -14.31 -9.23
N THR A 130 24.60 -14.94 -9.04
CA THR A 130 24.51 -16.31 -8.50
C THR A 130 24.23 -17.36 -9.57
N GLY A 131 23.74 -16.97 -10.75
CA GLY A 131 23.22 -17.88 -11.77
C GLY A 131 22.01 -18.69 -11.29
N ARG A 132 21.28 -18.21 -10.26
CA ARG A 132 20.14 -18.91 -9.67
C ARG A 132 18.97 -17.99 -9.44
N GLY A 133 17.78 -18.49 -9.76
CA GLY A 133 16.51 -17.86 -9.43
C GLY A 133 16.14 -18.03 -7.96
N VAL A 134 14.94 -17.55 -7.60
CA VAL A 134 14.42 -17.58 -6.23
C VAL A 134 12.90 -17.59 -6.25
N HIS A 135 12.31 -18.14 -5.19
CA HIS A 135 10.88 -18.01 -4.91
C HIS A 135 10.60 -16.77 -4.06
N ILE A 136 9.76 -15.88 -4.56
CA ILE A 136 9.25 -14.69 -3.89
C ILE A 136 7.81 -14.98 -3.45
N ASP A 137 7.55 -14.97 -2.15
CA ASP A 137 6.20 -15.03 -1.59
C ASP A 137 5.78 -13.62 -1.11
N CYS A 138 4.96 -12.95 -1.92
CA CYS A 138 4.41 -11.64 -1.62
C CYS A 138 3.03 -11.77 -0.98
N ASN A 139 2.95 -11.42 0.30
CA ASN A 139 1.68 -11.38 1.03
C ASN A 139 1.11 -9.95 1.13
N LEU A 140 -0.22 -9.86 1.24
CA LEU A 140 -0.96 -8.60 1.39
C LEU A 140 -0.84 -7.95 2.80
N LEU A 141 0.02 -8.46 3.70
CA LEU A 141 0.04 -8.03 5.09
C LEU A 141 0.97 -6.82 5.30
N HIS A 142 0.39 -5.63 5.27
CA HIS A 142 1.08 -4.43 5.75
C HIS A 142 1.10 -4.41 7.28
N ILE A 143 2.29 -4.55 7.85
CA ILE A 143 2.52 -4.54 9.29
C ILE A 143 2.28 -3.13 9.87
N ALA A 144 1.54 -3.06 10.98
CA ALA A 144 1.22 -1.83 11.69
C ALA A 144 2.42 -1.29 12.48
N SER A 145 3.34 -0.60 11.80
CA SER A 145 4.58 -0.05 12.39
C SER A 145 4.36 0.79 13.66
N ASN A 146 3.28 1.58 13.75
CA ASN A 146 2.96 2.38 14.95
C ASN A 146 2.71 1.50 16.20
N TYR A 147 2.06 0.36 16.04
CA TYR A 147 1.83 -0.58 17.13
C TYR A 147 3.12 -1.32 17.48
N LEU A 148 3.85 -1.83 16.48
CA LEU A 148 5.08 -2.58 16.72
C LEU A 148 6.18 -1.74 17.38
N ASN A 149 6.37 -0.51 16.93
CA ASN A 149 7.47 0.34 17.41
C ASN A 149 7.08 1.13 18.67
N GLY A 150 5.80 1.41 18.87
CA GLY A 150 5.34 2.36 19.89
C GLY A 150 4.28 1.84 20.86
N GLY A 151 3.81 0.61 20.70
CA GLY A 151 2.70 0.05 21.49
C GLY A 151 1.38 0.82 21.32
N LYS A 152 1.27 1.67 20.30
CA LYS A 152 0.13 2.55 20.08
C LYS A 152 -0.75 2.02 18.97
N GLU A 153 -1.97 1.67 19.34
CA GLU A 153 -3.00 1.30 18.37
C GLU A 153 -3.31 2.48 17.45
N ALA A 154 -3.41 2.19 16.15
CA ALA A 154 -3.73 3.20 15.15
C ALA A 154 -5.14 3.75 15.37
N GLN A 155 -5.30 5.07 15.25
CA GLN A 155 -6.59 5.73 15.40
C GLN A 155 -7.14 6.25 14.06
N ARG A 156 -8.46 6.46 14.03
CA ARG A 156 -9.16 7.16 12.95
C ARG A 156 -8.80 8.65 12.98
N TRP A 157 -8.27 9.18 11.88
CA TRP A 157 -7.92 10.61 11.78
C TRP A 157 -8.65 11.34 10.64
N GLY A 158 -9.42 10.63 9.82
CA GLY A 158 -10.02 11.21 8.61
C GLY A 158 -8.91 11.68 7.66
N THR A 159 -8.99 12.94 7.24
CA THR A 159 -7.96 13.57 6.39
C THR A 159 -6.78 14.13 7.20
N ALA A 160 -6.82 14.08 8.53
CA ALA A 160 -5.79 14.69 9.37
C ALA A 160 -4.57 13.80 9.54
N HIS A 161 -3.39 14.42 9.59
CA HIS A 161 -2.18 13.76 10.02
C HIS A 161 -2.19 13.61 11.55
N GLU A 162 -1.67 12.47 12.03
CA GLU A 162 -1.67 12.18 13.47
C GLU A 162 -0.75 13.12 14.25
N SER A 163 0.46 13.34 13.72
CA SER A 163 1.57 13.99 14.40
C SER A 163 1.93 15.35 13.82
N ILE A 164 1.19 15.87 12.83
CA ILE A 164 1.49 17.15 12.18
C ILE A 164 0.21 17.98 12.10
N VAL A 165 0.24 19.22 12.58
CA VAL A 165 -0.92 20.11 12.61
C VAL A 165 -0.50 21.53 12.21
N PRO A 166 -1.24 22.25 11.32
CA PRO A 166 -2.34 21.74 10.50
C PRO A 166 -1.83 20.93 9.30
N TYR A 167 -2.28 19.67 9.21
CA TYR A 167 -2.10 18.83 8.03
C TYR A 167 -3.39 18.04 7.81
N GLN A 168 -4.37 18.65 7.14
CA GLN A 168 -5.69 18.04 6.92
C GLN A 168 -6.51 18.75 5.84
N GLY A 169 -7.64 18.13 5.47
CA GLY A 169 -8.67 18.76 4.66
C GLY A 169 -9.51 19.76 5.46
N PHE A 170 -9.76 20.93 4.88
CA PHE A 170 -10.65 21.98 5.36
C PHE A 170 -11.79 22.17 4.37
N ARG A 171 -13.02 22.29 4.88
CA ARG A 171 -14.19 22.58 4.04
C ARG A 171 -14.16 24.04 3.61
N THR A 172 -14.38 24.30 2.34
CA THR A 172 -14.53 25.65 1.77
C THR A 172 -15.97 25.91 1.34
N LYS A 173 -16.25 27.11 0.83
CA LYS A 173 -17.57 27.46 0.26
C LYS A 173 -18.07 26.49 -0.82
N ASN A 174 -17.17 25.96 -1.65
CA ASN A 174 -17.51 25.17 -2.84
C ASN A 174 -16.81 23.80 -2.90
N GLY A 175 -16.11 23.38 -1.85
CA GLY A 175 -15.39 22.11 -1.87
C GLY A 175 -14.52 21.90 -0.64
N PHE A 176 -13.34 21.32 -0.87
CA PHE A 176 -12.35 21.04 0.17
C PHE A 176 -10.96 21.47 -0.30
N LEU A 177 -10.16 21.99 0.63
CA LEU A 177 -8.74 22.29 0.44
C LEU A 177 -7.93 21.49 1.45
N VAL A 178 -6.86 20.83 1.02
CA VAL A 178 -5.89 20.23 1.94
C VAL A 178 -4.82 21.26 2.26
N VAL A 179 -4.63 21.52 3.55
CA VAL A 179 -3.55 22.36 4.07
C VAL A 179 -2.52 21.44 4.69
N ALA A 180 -1.26 21.55 4.27
CA ALA A 180 -0.16 20.71 4.71
C ALA A 180 1.00 21.59 5.22
N ALA A 181 0.89 22.08 6.45
CA ALA A 181 1.98 22.80 7.13
C ALA A 181 2.84 21.79 7.91
N GLY A 182 3.87 21.27 7.25
CA GLY A 182 4.78 20.25 7.78
C GLY A 182 5.79 20.76 8.82
N ASN A 183 5.95 22.07 8.96
CA ASN A 183 6.87 22.68 9.92
C ASN A 183 6.41 24.07 10.37
N ASP A 184 7.11 24.64 11.35
CA ASP A 184 6.73 25.92 11.99
C ASP A 184 6.80 27.11 11.03
N LYS A 185 7.75 27.12 10.09
CA LYS A 185 7.85 28.17 9.06
C LYS A 185 6.66 28.14 8.10
N GLN A 186 6.25 26.94 7.67
CA GLN A 186 5.07 26.74 6.84
C GLN A 186 3.79 27.11 7.59
N PHE A 187 3.68 26.77 8.88
CA PHE A 187 2.55 27.16 9.71
C PHE A 187 2.42 28.68 9.80
N ALA A 188 3.51 29.39 10.10
CA ALA A 188 3.52 30.85 10.13
C ALA A 188 3.06 31.45 8.79
N LYS A 189 3.47 30.85 7.66
CA LYS A 189 3.03 31.30 6.34
C LYS A 189 1.54 31.07 6.10
N VAL A 190 0.99 29.94 6.53
CA VAL A 190 -0.47 29.67 6.49
C VAL A 190 -1.22 30.71 7.31
N CYS A 191 -0.78 30.96 8.54
CA CYS A 191 -1.36 32.00 9.40
C CYS A 191 -1.32 33.38 8.75
N GLN A 192 -0.21 33.74 8.09
CA GLN A 192 -0.09 35.00 7.37
C GLN A 192 -1.12 35.11 6.24
N VAL A 193 -1.24 34.08 5.40
CA VAL A 193 -2.19 34.07 4.26
C VAL A 193 -3.63 34.17 4.73
N LEU A 194 -3.97 33.52 5.85
CA LEU A 194 -5.32 33.55 6.41
C LEU A 194 -5.63 34.81 7.24
N GLY A 195 -4.66 35.71 7.43
CA GLY A 195 -4.82 36.87 8.31
C GLY A 195 -5.02 36.49 9.79
N LEU A 196 -4.34 35.42 10.23
CA LEU A 196 -4.37 34.85 11.57
C LEU A 196 -2.96 34.80 12.18
N THR A 197 -2.15 35.83 11.96
CA THR A 197 -0.75 35.89 12.42
C THR A 197 -0.59 35.71 13.93
N TYR A 198 -1.58 36.15 14.72
CA TYR A 198 -1.61 35.95 16.17
C TYR A 198 -1.51 34.46 16.58
N LEU A 199 -2.02 33.54 15.75
CA LEU A 199 -1.90 32.10 16.02
C LEU A 199 -0.47 31.59 15.84
N ALA A 200 0.35 32.22 15.00
CA ALA A 200 1.76 31.84 14.84
C ALA A 200 2.61 32.29 16.03
N GLU A 201 2.19 33.36 16.71
CA GLU A 201 2.88 33.96 17.86
C GLU A 201 2.43 33.37 19.21
N ASP A 202 1.23 32.79 19.25
CA ASP A 202 0.63 32.15 20.42
C ASP A 202 1.53 31.03 20.97
N SER A 203 1.82 31.09 22.27
CA SER A 203 2.66 30.12 22.97
C SER A 203 2.12 28.68 22.89
N ASN A 204 0.82 28.48 22.63
CA ASN A 204 0.22 27.17 22.43
C ASN A 204 0.43 26.58 21.03
N TYR A 205 0.92 27.36 20.06
CA TYR A 205 1.01 26.95 18.65
C TYR A 205 2.40 27.16 18.01
N LYS A 206 3.37 27.70 18.74
CA LYS A 206 4.73 27.99 18.23
C LYS A 206 5.42 26.79 17.58
N THR A 207 5.28 25.59 18.16
CA THR A 207 5.90 24.37 17.64
C THR A 207 4.86 23.34 17.24
N ASN A 208 5.21 22.45 16.31
CA ASN A 208 4.32 21.37 15.89
C ASN A 208 3.83 20.52 17.08
N THR A 209 4.70 20.20 18.04
CA THR A 209 4.33 19.45 19.26
C THR A 209 3.20 20.14 20.02
N LEU A 210 3.29 21.47 20.17
CA LEU A 210 2.27 22.26 20.84
C LEU A 210 0.97 22.31 20.01
N ARG A 211 1.07 22.47 18.68
CA ARG A 211 -0.10 22.40 17.78
C ARG A 211 -0.80 21.05 17.81
N VAL A 212 -0.06 19.95 17.92
CA VAL A 212 -0.63 18.60 18.09
C VAL A 212 -1.39 18.49 19.41
N LYS A 213 -0.82 19.02 20.50
CA LYS A 213 -1.45 19.04 21.84
C LYS A 213 -2.73 19.89 21.86
N HIS A 214 -2.72 21.04 21.19
CA HIS A 214 -3.82 22.01 21.17
C HIS A 214 -4.57 22.02 19.83
N ARG A 215 -4.67 20.85 19.16
CA ARG A 215 -5.17 20.78 17.77
C ARG A 215 -6.62 21.23 17.60
N THR A 216 -7.51 20.87 18.53
CA THR A 216 -8.94 21.14 18.39
C THR A 216 -9.26 22.64 18.28
N PRO A 217 -8.83 23.50 19.23
CA PRO A 217 -9.07 24.94 19.13
C PRO A 217 -8.36 25.57 17.92
N LEU A 218 -7.13 25.15 17.61
CA LEU A 218 -6.40 25.65 16.43
C LEU A 218 -7.16 25.37 15.13
N LEU A 219 -7.62 24.13 14.94
CA LEU A 219 -8.31 23.72 13.73
C LEU A 219 -9.68 24.38 13.59
N GLN A 220 -10.37 24.65 14.70
CA GLN A 220 -11.61 25.44 14.70
C GLN A 220 -11.36 26.86 14.20
N ALA A 221 -10.34 27.54 14.74
CA ALA A 221 -9.97 28.90 14.31
C ALA A 221 -9.58 28.96 12.82
N LEU A 222 -8.78 28.00 12.36
CA LEU A 222 -8.42 27.90 10.94
C LEU A 222 -9.64 27.64 10.05
N SER A 223 -10.54 26.73 10.46
CA SER A 223 -11.71 26.33 9.67
C SER A 223 -12.66 27.50 9.40
N GLN A 224 -12.83 28.41 10.37
CA GLN A 224 -13.67 29.60 10.22
C GLN A 224 -13.24 30.54 9.08
N ARG A 225 -11.98 30.48 8.64
CA ARG A 225 -11.48 31.29 7.52
C ARG A 225 -11.64 30.63 6.15
N TYR A 226 -11.96 29.34 6.11
CA TYR A 226 -12.16 28.61 4.85
C TYR A 226 -13.64 28.57 4.41
N THR A 227 -14.58 28.64 5.35
CA THR A 227 -16.03 28.77 5.11
C THR A 227 -16.43 30.18 4.70
#